data_AF-A0A1H3PAQ3-F1
#
_entry.id   AF-A0A1H3PAQ3-F1
#
_cell.length_a   1.000
_cell.length_b   1.000
_cell.length_c   1.000
_cell.angle_alpha   90.00
_cell.angle_beta   90.00
_cell.angle_gamma   90.00
#
_symmetry.space_group_name_H-M   'P 1'
#
loop_
_entity.id
_entity.type
_entity.pdbx_description
1 polymer ?
#
loop_
_entity_poly.entity_id
_entity_poly.type
_entity_poly.pdbx_seq_one_letter_code
_entity_poly.pdbx_strand_id
1 'polypeptide(L)' 'MGDKLIEVKCGNRNFGSADYRQILMYWLLSYMASIEKGPLEWTTGILLNPRKNRFIEVSFDDLVSATAVLALRLLTKQK' A
#
# COMPACT_ATOMS: atom_id res chain seq x y z
N MET A 1 2.84 -4.38 -18.61
CA MET A 1 2.52 -5.65 -17.92
C MET A 1 2.90 -5.50 -16.46
N GLY A 2 1.94 -5.69 -15.55
CA GLY A 2 2.13 -5.62 -14.10
C GLY A 2 1.66 -4.32 -13.45
N ASP A 3 0.36 -4.06 -13.46
CA ASP A 3 -0.30 -2.95 -12.72
C ASP A 3 -0.50 -3.27 -11.22
N LYS A 4 -0.06 -4.45 -10.78
CA LYS A 4 -0.22 -4.94 -9.41
C LYS A 4 1.13 -5.10 -8.71
N LEU A 5 1.25 -4.57 -7.50
CA LEU A 5 2.33 -4.86 -6.58
C LEU A 5 1.94 -6.04 -5.69
N ILE A 6 2.74 -7.11 -5.66
CA ILE A 6 2.45 -8.29 -4.83
C ILE A 6 3.51 -8.41 -3.72
N GLU A 7 3.06 -8.36 -2.47
CA GLU A 7 3.89 -8.61 -1.29
C GLU A 7 3.45 -9.92 -0.62
N VAL A 8 4.39 -10.87 -0.53
CA VAL A 8 4.13 -12.19 0.05
C VAL A 8 4.69 -12.24 1.48
N LYS A 9 3.81 -12.49 2.45
CA LYS A 9 4.19 -12.70 3.86
C LYS A 9 3.99 -14.15 4.26
N CYS A 10 5.09 -14.82 4.54
CA CYS A 10 5.08 -16.18 5.09
C CYS A 10 5.10 -16.18 6.63
N GLY A 11 4.39 -15.27 7.29
CA GLY A 11 4.35 -15.17 8.75
C GLY A 11 3.16 -15.90 9.39
N ASN A 12 3.25 -16.23 10.68
CA ASN A 12 2.10 -16.77 11.44
C ASN A 12 1.13 -15.67 11.95
N ARG A 13 1.49 -14.40 11.79
CA ARG A 13 0.65 -13.24 12.18
C ARG A 13 -0.31 -12.83 11.06
N ASN A 14 -1.37 -12.13 11.43
CA ASN A 14 -2.26 -11.46 10.48
C ASN A 14 -1.57 -10.22 9.89
N PHE A 15 -2.06 -9.73 8.75
CA PHE A 15 -1.63 -8.44 8.21
C PHE A 15 -2.01 -7.33 9.19
N GLY A 16 -1.04 -6.49 9.52
CA GLY A 16 -1.22 -5.32 10.36
C GLY A 16 -0.86 -4.04 9.61
N SER A 17 -1.03 -2.90 10.26
CA SER A 17 -0.76 -1.58 9.65
C SER A 17 0.64 -1.44 9.04
N ALA A 18 1.64 -2.15 9.59
CA ALA A 18 3.00 -2.13 9.06
C ALA A 18 3.10 -2.75 7.65
N ASP A 19 2.31 -3.80 7.37
CA ASP A 19 2.32 -4.46 6.06
C ASP A 19 1.67 -3.57 4.99
N TYR A 20 0.58 -2.87 5.34
CA TYR A 20 -0.04 -1.87 4.46
C TYR A 20 0.87 -0.67 4.21
N ARG A 21 1.58 -0.18 5.22
CA ARG A 21 2.57 0.90 5.04
C ARG A 21 3.72 0.46 4.13
N GLN A 22 4.15 -0.80 4.20
CA GLN A 22 5.24 -1.30 3.35
C GLN A 22 4.86 -1.23 1.86
N ILE A 23 3.69 -1.75 1.49
CA ILE A 23 3.22 -1.68 0.09
C ILE A 23 2.96 -0.23 -0.35
N LEU A 24 2.47 0.64 0.55
CA LEU A 24 2.31 2.07 0.26
C LEU A 24 3.64 2.75 -0.03
N MET A 25 4.70 2.43 0.72
CA MET A 25 6.03 2.99 0.48
C MET A 25 6.61 2.53 -0.85
N TYR A 26 6.40 1.26 -1.23
CA TYR A 26 6.82 0.77 -2.54
C TYR A 26 6.07 1.47 -3.67
N TRP A 27 4.76 1.65 -3.53
CA TRP A 27 3.98 2.43 -4.48
C TRP A 27 4.47 3.88 -4.58
N LEU A 28 4.72 4.55 -3.45
CA LEU A 28 5.23 5.92 -3.44
C LEU A 28 6.59 6.03 -4.16
N LEU A 29 7.51 5.09 -3.94
CA LEU A 29 8.79 5.06 -4.63
C LEU A 29 8.62 4.83 -6.14
N SER A 30 7.71 3.95 -6.54
CA SER A 30 7.38 3.71 -7.96
C SER A 30 6.77 4.94 -8.61
N TYR A 31 5.89 5.64 -7.90
CA TYR A 31 5.28 6.90 -8.35
C TYR A 31 6.33 8.00 -8.51
N MET A 32 7.27 8.15 -7.57
CA MET A 32 8.37 9.11 -7.75
C MET A 32 9.25 8.77 -8.97
N ALA A 33 9.51 7.48 -9.21
CA ALA A 33 10.24 7.04 -10.39
C ALA A 33 9.45 7.26 -11.70
N SER A 34 8.11 7.17 -11.66
CA SER A 34 7.27 7.37 -12.85
C SER A 34 7.29 8.82 -13.32
N ILE A 35 7.39 9.79 -12.39
CA ILE A 35 7.54 11.22 -12.69
C ILE A 35 8.77 11.48 -13.56
N GLU A 36 9.88 10.78 -13.31
CA GLU A 36 11.14 11.00 -14.02
C GLU A 36 11.26 10.21 -15.33
N LYS A 37 10.68 8.99 -15.39
CA LYS A 37 10.98 7.99 -16.45
C LYS A 37 9.76 7.53 -17.27
N GLY A 38 8.56 8.04 -16.98
CA GLY A 38 7.31 7.61 -17.61
C GLY A 38 6.58 6.50 -16.83
N PRO A 39 5.38 6.09 -17.28
CA PRO A 39 4.38 5.43 -16.44
C PRO A 39 4.78 4.01 -16.02
N LEU A 40 5.12 3.86 -14.73
CA LEU A 40 5.20 2.60 -14.00
C LEU A 40 4.38 2.78 -12.71
N GLU A 41 3.06 2.84 -12.88
CA GLU A 41 2.14 3.01 -11.76
C GLU A 41 1.38 1.72 -11.49
N TRP A 42 1.60 1.18 -10.29
CA TRP A 42 0.74 0.13 -9.77
C TRP A 42 -0.56 0.77 -9.29
N THR A 43 -1.69 0.22 -9.73
CA THR A 43 -3.03 0.65 -9.31
C THR A 43 -3.46 -0.09 -8.05
N THR A 44 -3.00 -1.33 -7.89
CA THR A 44 -3.42 -2.24 -6.81
C THR A 44 -2.23 -2.90 -6.12
N GLY A 45 -2.34 -3.07 -4.81
CA GLY A 45 -1.43 -3.83 -3.97
C GLY A 45 -2.09 -5.12 -3.49
N ILE A 46 -1.34 -6.22 -3.50
CA ILE A 46 -1.78 -7.53 -3.03
C ILE A 46 -0.90 -7.94 -1.84
N LEU A 47 -1.53 -8.23 -0.71
CA LEU A 47 -0.93 -8.90 0.43
C LEU A 47 -1.34 -10.37 0.42
N LEU A 48 -0.37 -11.25 0.16
CA LEU A 48 -0.58 -12.69 0.10
C LEU A 48 0.12 -13.40 1.27
N ASN A 49 -0.60 -14.22 2.02
CA ASN A 49 -0.04 -15.13 3.00
C ASN A 49 -0.49 -16.56 2.65
N PRO A 50 0.33 -17.32 1.92
CA PRO A 50 -0.01 -18.69 1.51
C PRO A 50 -0.18 -19.62 2.71
N ARG A 51 0.59 -19.43 3.79
CA ARG A 51 0.54 -20.28 4.98
C ARG A 51 -0.81 -20.21 5.70
N LYS A 52 -1.48 -19.06 5.64
CA LYS A 52 -2.81 -18.85 6.24
C LYS A 52 -3.93 -18.82 5.20
N ASN A 53 -3.63 -19.10 3.93
CA ASN A 53 -4.52 -18.94 2.78
C ASN A 53 -5.24 -17.57 2.78
N ARG A 54 -4.49 -16.49 3.06
CA ARG A 54 -5.04 -15.13 3.10
C ARG A 54 -4.56 -14.34 1.89
N PHE A 55 -5.51 -13.67 1.27
CA PHE A 55 -5.31 -12.79 0.15
C PHE A 55 -6.09 -11.50 0.42
N ILE A 56 -5.40 -10.37 0.36
CA ILE A 56 -6.03 -9.05 0.45
C ILE A 56 -5.54 -8.24 -0.73
N GLU A 57 -6.48 -7.71 -1.50
CA GLU A 57 -6.23 -6.75 -2.55
C GLU A 57 -6.70 -5.37 -2.08
N VAL A 58 -5.87 -4.35 -2.32
CA VAL A 58 -6.15 -2.96 -1.95
C VAL A 58 -5.84 -2.03 -3.10
N SER A 59 -6.71 -1.07 -3.34
CA SER A 59 -6.43 0.06 -4.24
C SER A 59 -5.46 1.03 -3.55
N PHE A 60 -4.47 1.53 -4.29
CA PHE A 60 -3.59 2.56 -3.75
C PHE A 60 -4.30 3.90 -3.55
N ASP A 61 -5.28 4.23 -4.37
CA ASP A 61 -6.10 5.44 -4.20
C ASP A 61 -6.85 5.41 -2.86
N ASP A 62 -7.44 4.26 -2.52
CA ASP A 62 -8.12 4.06 -1.25
C ASP A 62 -7.15 4.17 -0.07
N LEU A 63 -5.95 3.59 -0.22
CA LEU A 63 -4.92 3.60 0.82
C LEU A 63 -4.38 5.02 1.07
N VAL A 64 -4.14 5.78 0.02
CA VAL A 64 -3.72 7.19 0.08
C VAL A 64 -4.81 8.04 0.72
N SER A 65 -6.07 7.88 0.26
CA SER A 65 -7.22 8.60 0.81
C SER A 65 -7.38 8.33 2.32
N ALA A 66 -7.34 7.06 2.74
CA ALA A 66 -7.43 6.69 4.15
C ALA A 66 -6.29 7.28 5.00
N THR A 67 -5.06 7.34 4.44
CA THR A 67 -3.89 7.89 5.14
C THR A 67 -3.95 9.42 5.22
N ALA A 68 -4.36 10.09 4.15
CA ALA A 68 -4.51 11.56 4.09
C ALA A 68 -5.59 12.05 5.07
N VAL A 69 -6.73 11.36 5.15
CA VAL A 69 -7.79 11.66 6.13
C VAL A 69 -7.29 11.52 7.57
N LEU A 70 -6.48 10.50 7.85
CA LEU A 70 -5.88 10.31 9.17
C LEU A 70 -4.92 11.46 9.52
N ALA A 71 -4.07 11.87 8.58
CA ALA A 71 -3.15 12.98 8.76
C ALA A 71 -3.90 14.30 9.04
N LEU A 72 -4.97 14.57 8.28
CA LEU A 72 -5.79 15.76 8.49
C LEU A 72 -6.46 15.75 9.88
N ARG A 73 -7.00 14.60 10.31
CA ARG A 73 -7.62 14.46 11.64
C ARG A 73 -6.63 14.68 12.79
N LEU A 74 -5.38 14.27 12.62
CA LEU A 74 -4.33 14.53 13.61
C LEU A 74 -3.99 16.02 13.66
N LEU A 75 -3.93 16.70 12.52
CA LEU A 75 -3.69 18.14 12.46
C LEU A 75 -4.85 18.96 13.05
N THR A 76 -6.10 18.53 12.87
CA THR A 76 -7.27 19.23 13.46
C THR A 76 -7.46 19.01 14.95
N LYS A 77 -6.88 17.94 15.53
CA LYS A 77 -6.93 17.66 16.98
C LYS A 77 -5.86 18.39 17.79
N GLN A 78 -4.92 19.05 17.14
CA GLN A 78 -3.83 19.81 17.78
C GLN A 78 -4.19 21.31 17.95
N LYS A 79 -5.43 21.70 17.67
CA LYS A 79 -5.95 23.07 17.81
C LYS A 79 -7.13 23.08 18.77
#